data_AF-A0A521V979-F1
#
_entry.id   AF-A0A521V979-F1
#
_cell.length_a   1.000
_cell.length_b   1.000
_cell.length_c   1.000
_cell.angle_alpha   90.00
_cell.angle_beta   90.00
_cell.angle_gamma   90.00
#
_symmetry.space_group_name_H-M   'P 1'
#
loop_
_entity.id
_entity.type
_entity.pdbx_description
1 polymer ?
#
loop_
_entity_poly.entity_id
_entity_poly.type
_entity_poly.pdbx_seq_one_letter_code
_entity_poly.pdbx_strand_id
1 'polypeptide(L)'
;MISLAHCFYLLYSNFYFIPISILTEVKGFDKTNCQTQNRFNMRPFTIIAPIAGASPQEVELALNAGLKFLLSLPKKRRVSTRMVLFASTKQPASQLVKLQSHGLRDLVQVVIQPEEAEGQASFALQGDLLFLPWLHKRTRWIRMALTHGLPIVTFDSPTRSTLLDDSCAMFVPVESREQSAEAFADIFRMLFFDPGAQQALKRGALRRYKPEPVQSGGGLILTSAA
;
A
#
# COMPACT_ATOMS: atom_id res chain seq x y z
N MET A 1 4.80 -48.62 9.85
CA MET A 1 5.68 -47.45 9.64
C MET A 1 4.81 -46.32 9.11
N ILE A 2 4.31 -45.48 10.03
CA ILE A 2 3.39 -44.39 9.72
C ILE A 2 4.21 -43.10 9.64
N SER A 3 4.02 -42.38 8.55
CA SER A 3 4.79 -41.19 8.14
C SER A 3 4.71 -40.07 9.18
N LEU A 4 5.89 -39.62 9.62
CA LEU A 4 6.18 -38.53 10.55
C LEU A 4 5.93 -37.13 9.93
N ALA A 5 4.84 -36.96 9.17
CA ALA A 5 4.50 -35.70 8.49
C ALA A 5 3.29 -34.96 9.09
N HIS A 6 2.65 -35.50 10.14
CA HIS A 6 1.42 -34.93 10.73
C HIS A 6 1.57 -34.36 12.15
N CYS A 7 2.81 -34.17 12.66
CA CYS A 7 3.03 -33.79 14.06
C CYS A 7 3.40 -32.32 14.33
N PHE A 8 3.39 -31.43 13.32
CA PHE A 8 3.71 -30.01 13.53
C PHE A 8 2.52 -29.05 13.40
N TYR A 9 1.29 -29.55 13.28
CA TYR A 9 0.11 -28.71 13.07
C TYR A 9 -0.74 -28.42 14.32
N LEU A 10 -0.32 -28.85 15.52
CA LEU A 10 -1.21 -28.85 16.69
C LEU A 10 -0.64 -28.23 17.97
N LEU A 11 0.28 -27.27 17.91
CA LEU A 11 0.62 -26.48 19.09
C LEU A 11 0.96 -25.05 18.71
N TYR A 12 -0.04 -24.17 18.67
CA TYR A 12 -0.02 -22.81 19.24
C TYR A 12 -1.43 -22.21 19.12
N SER A 13 -2.38 -22.87 19.80
CA SER A 13 -3.71 -22.34 20.09
C SER A 13 -3.62 -21.41 21.29
N ASN A 14 -3.68 -20.10 21.04
CA ASN A 14 -4.25 -19.08 21.94
C ASN A 14 -4.25 -17.73 21.20
N PHE A 15 -5.07 -17.64 20.16
CA PHE A 15 -5.45 -16.36 19.57
C PHE A 15 -6.95 -16.19 19.74
N TYR A 16 -7.33 -15.05 20.32
CA TYR A 16 -8.70 -14.60 20.44
C TYR A 16 -9.43 -14.74 19.10
N PHE A 17 -10.49 -15.53 19.14
CA PHE A 17 -11.44 -15.71 18.05
C PHE A 17 -12.25 -14.41 17.90
N ILE A 18 -11.71 -13.45 17.16
CA ILE A 18 -12.52 -12.36 16.61
C ILE A 18 -13.22 -12.98 15.40
N PRO A 19 -14.56 -12.98 15.31
CA PRO A 19 -15.24 -13.54 14.16
C PRO A 19 -14.84 -12.75 12.91
N ILE A 20 -13.94 -13.34 12.12
CA ILE A 20 -13.59 -12.90 10.77
C ILE A 20 -14.77 -13.24 9.89
N SER A 21 -15.80 -12.40 9.93
CA SER A 21 -16.73 -12.34 8.81
C SER A 21 -16.00 -11.62 7.68
N ILE A 22 -15.66 -12.40 6.66
CA ILE A 22 -15.25 -12.02 5.30
C ILE A 22 -13.73 -11.90 5.09
N LEU A 23 -13.05 -13.06 5.13
CA LEU A 23 -12.09 -13.42 4.08
C LEU A 23 -12.92 -13.77 2.84
N THR A 24 -13.04 -12.86 1.88
CA THR A 24 -13.58 -13.21 0.56
C THR A 24 -12.47 -13.87 -0.25
N GLU A 25 -12.55 -15.19 -0.42
CA GLU A 25 -12.09 -15.83 -1.64
C GLU A 25 -12.69 -15.07 -2.84
N VAL A 26 -11.84 -14.70 -3.80
CA VAL A 26 -12.27 -14.20 -5.11
C VAL A 26 -12.93 -15.38 -5.84
N LYS A 27 -14.24 -15.57 -5.65
CA LYS A 27 -15.06 -16.51 -6.41
C LYS A 27 -15.78 -15.78 -7.56
N GLY A 28 -15.90 -16.52 -8.67
CA GLY A 28 -16.19 -16.04 -10.02
C GLY A 28 -17.39 -15.11 -10.16
N PHE A 29 -17.22 -14.15 -11.07
CA PHE A 29 -18.21 -13.16 -11.49
C PHE A 29 -19.22 -13.82 -12.44
N ASP A 30 -20.44 -14.04 -11.97
CA ASP A 30 -21.55 -14.55 -12.77
C ASP A 30 -22.11 -13.43 -13.67
N LYS A 31 -22.23 -13.70 -14.97
CA LYS A 31 -22.66 -12.77 -16.02
C LYS A 31 -24.03 -13.16 -16.54
N THR A 32 -25.10 -12.91 -15.80
CA THR A 32 -26.44 -12.84 -16.41
C THR A 32 -27.31 -11.77 -15.77
N ASN A 33 -27.84 -10.89 -16.63
CA ASN A 33 -28.92 -9.92 -16.38
C ASN A 33 -28.71 -8.77 -15.38
N CYS A 34 -28.47 -7.56 -15.90
CA CYS A 34 -29.51 -6.53 -15.96
C CYS A 34 -29.04 -5.33 -16.81
N GLN A 35 -29.68 -5.13 -17.96
CA GLN A 35 -29.61 -3.88 -18.70
C GLN A 35 -30.30 -2.80 -17.86
N THR A 36 -29.53 -1.76 -17.49
CA THR A 36 -29.87 -0.33 -17.40
C THR A 36 -29.00 0.29 -16.30
N GLN A 37 -27.72 0.49 -16.61
CA GLN A 37 -26.88 1.48 -15.94
C GLN A 37 -25.63 1.65 -16.79
N ASN A 38 -25.61 2.71 -17.59
CA ASN A 38 -24.36 3.35 -18.00
C ASN A 38 -23.74 3.99 -16.74
N ARG A 39 -23.42 3.17 -15.73
CA ARG A 39 -22.54 3.54 -14.63
C ARG A 39 -21.17 3.54 -15.24
N PHE A 40 -20.59 4.73 -15.40
CA PHE A 40 -19.18 4.90 -15.68
C PHE A 40 -18.41 3.88 -14.83
N ASN A 41 -17.83 2.89 -15.49
CA ASN A 41 -17.09 1.80 -14.86
C ASN A 41 -15.74 2.38 -14.42
N MET A 42 -15.77 3.34 -13.50
CA MET A 42 -14.58 4.01 -13.01
C MET A 42 -13.92 3.07 -12.02
N ARG A 43 -12.71 2.65 -12.36
CA ARG A 43 -11.81 1.97 -11.43
C ARG A 43 -11.71 2.83 -10.15
N PRO A 44 -11.88 2.23 -8.96
CA PRO A 44 -11.85 2.99 -7.72
C PRO A 44 -10.46 3.56 -7.45
N PHE A 45 -10.39 4.79 -6.97
CA PHE A 45 -9.16 5.42 -6.52
C PHE A 45 -8.63 4.68 -5.28
N THR A 46 -7.45 4.09 -5.41
CA THR A 46 -6.93 3.15 -4.39
C THR A 46 -5.63 3.66 -3.77
N ILE A 47 -5.66 4.01 -2.49
CA ILE A 47 -4.45 4.33 -1.71
C ILE A 47 -3.91 3.06 -1.07
N ILE A 48 -2.67 2.72 -1.35
CA ILE A 48 -1.97 1.58 -0.74
C ILE A 48 -1.10 2.11 0.40
N ALA A 49 -1.30 1.62 1.61
CA ALA A 49 -0.48 1.99 2.76
C ALA A 49 0.09 0.73 3.43
N PRO A 50 1.36 0.39 3.19
CA PRO A 50 2.01 -0.65 3.96
C PRO A 50 2.19 -0.17 5.41
N ILE A 51 1.71 -0.97 6.35
CA ILE A 51 1.79 -0.72 7.78
C ILE A 51 2.43 -1.89 8.55
N ALA A 52 2.79 -2.97 7.85
CA ALA A 52 3.52 -4.10 8.41
C ALA A 52 4.81 -3.62 9.09
N GLY A 53 4.99 -3.82 10.39
CA GLY A 53 6.15 -3.34 11.15
C GLY A 53 6.26 -1.82 11.30
N ALA A 54 5.18 -1.08 11.03
CA ALA A 54 5.04 0.31 11.44
C ALA A 54 4.84 0.38 12.97
N SER A 55 5.28 1.47 13.58
CA SER A 55 4.98 1.75 15.00
C SER A 55 3.48 2.00 15.20
N PRO A 56 2.94 1.83 16.41
CA PRO A 56 1.54 2.17 16.70
C PRO A 56 1.14 3.58 16.26
N GLN A 57 2.06 4.54 16.39
CA GLN A 57 1.86 5.94 16.03
C GLN A 57 1.79 6.14 14.50
N GLU A 58 2.62 5.42 13.75
CA GLU A 58 2.60 5.45 12.28
C GLU A 58 1.35 4.77 11.71
N VAL A 59 0.88 3.69 12.36
CA VAL A 59 -0.41 3.09 12.03
C VAL A 59 -1.51 4.10 12.26
N GLU A 60 -1.60 4.68 13.46
CA GLU A 60 -2.62 5.68 13.79
C GLU A 60 -2.59 6.88 12.85
N LEU A 61 -1.40 7.39 12.51
CA LEU A 61 -1.24 8.43 11.51
C LEU A 61 -1.82 8.01 10.16
N ALA A 62 -1.50 6.78 9.69
CA ALA A 62 -1.99 6.30 8.42
C ALA A 62 -3.52 6.21 8.40
N LEU A 63 -4.09 5.73 9.49
CA LEU A 63 -5.54 5.68 9.69
C LEU A 63 -6.13 7.09 9.66
N ASN A 64 -5.64 8.00 10.48
CA ASN A 64 -6.19 9.35 10.60
C ASN A 64 -6.13 10.11 9.28
N ALA A 65 -5.02 10.01 8.54
CA ALA A 65 -4.89 10.60 7.21
C ALA A 65 -5.93 10.03 6.21
N GLY A 66 -6.06 8.70 6.18
CA GLY A 66 -7.05 8.02 5.34
C GLY A 66 -8.49 8.39 5.71
N LEU A 67 -8.80 8.44 7.01
CA LEU A 67 -10.12 8.78 7.54
C LEU A 67 -10.50 10.22 7.17
N LYS A 68 -9.61 11.19 7.43
CA LYS A 68 -9.81 12.60 7.06
C LYS A 68 -10.09 12.75 5.57
N PHE A 69 -9.29 12.10 4.73
CA PHE A 69 -9.51 12.10 3.28
C PHE A 69 -10.86 11.48 2.92
N LEU A 70 -11.15 10.24 3.34
CA LEU A 70 -12.36 9.53 2.96
C LEU A 70 -13.63 10.26 3.44
N LEU A 71 -13.63 10.80 4.65
CA LEU A 71 -14.78 11.53 5.21
C LEU A 71 -15.00 12.89 4.55
N SER A 72 -13.94 13.52 4.01
CA SER A 72 -14.05 14.77 3.25
C SER A 72 -14.77 14.59 1.89
N LEU A 73 -14.83 13.36 1.36
CA LEU A 73 -15.44 13.09 0.06
C LEU A 73 -16.98 13.04 0.14
N PRO A 74 -17.69 13.51 -0.90
CA PRO A 74 -19.12 13.26 -1.04
C PRO A 74 -19.44 11.75 -1.04
N LYS A 75 -20.58 11.34 -0.48
CA LYS A 75 -20.97 9.90 -0.38
C LYS A 75 -20.80 9.14 -1.70
N LYS A 76 -21.18 9.75 -2.83
CA LYS A 76 -21.04 9.15 -4.17
C LYS A 76 -19.58 8.84 -4.56
N ARG A 77 -18.63 9.69 -4.16
CA ARG A 77 -17.19 9.54 -4.44
C ARG A 77 -16.50 8.60 -3.44
N ARG A 78 -17.02 8.49 -2.21
CA ARG A 78 -16.51 7.52 -1.22
C ARG A 78 -16.62 6.08 -1.71
N VAL A 79 -17.73 5.71 -2.34
CA VAL A 79 -17.95 4.34 -2.86
C VAL A 79 -16.92 3.97 -3.94
N SER A 80 -16.41 4.95 -4.70
CA SER A 80 -15.35 4.75 -5.70
C SER A 80 -13.94 4.99 -5.15
N THR A 81 -13.76 5.00 -3.83
CA THR A 81 -12.48 5.31 -3.18
C THR A 81 -12.21 4.31 -2.08
N ARG A 82 -10.98 3.82 -1.98
CA ARG A 82 -10.60 2.88 -0.92
C ARG A 82 -9.17 3.09 -0.46
N MET A 83 -8.94 2.78 0.81
CA MET A 83 -7.61 2.65 1.38
C MET A 83 -7.35 1.19 1.68
N VAL A 84 -6.19 0.68 1.24
CA VAL A 84 -5.76 -0.70 1.47
C VAL A 84 -4.55 -0.68 2.38
N LEU A 85 -4.70 -1.24 3.58
CA LEU A 85 -3.66 -1.33 4.59
C LEU A 85 -2.99 -2.70 4.52
N PHE A 86 -1.69 -2.76 4.26
CA PHE A 86 -0.93 -4.01 4.30
C PHE A 86 -0.32 -4.21 5.67
N ALA A 87 -0.92 -5.09 6.47
CA ALA A 87 -0.53 -5.41 7.82
C ALA A 87 0.28 -6.70 7.89
N SER A 88 1.14 -6.82 8.89
CA SER A 88 1.82 -8.08 9.23
C SER A 88 0.93 -8.93 10.13
N THR A 89 1.09 -10.26 10.09
CA THR A 89 0.45 -11.17 11.06
C THR A 89 0.82 -10.87 12.52
N LYS A 90 1.97 -10.21 12.74
CA LYS A 90 2.45 -9.79 14.07
C LYS A 90 1.80 -8.50 14.56
N GLN A 91 0.99 -7.83 13.75
CA GLN A 91 0.42 -6.53 14.08
C GLN A 91 -0.70 -6.66 15.13
N PRO A 92 -0.74 -5.82 16.18
CA PRO A 92 -1.74 -5.97 17.24
C PRO A 92 -3.16 -5.80 16.70
N ALA A 93 -4.02 -6.79 16.90
CA ALA A 93 -5.42 -6.75 16.48
C ALA A 93 -6.16 -5.53 17.05
N SER A 94 -5.80 -5.06 18.24
CA SER A 94 -6.38 -3.87 18.88
C SER A 94 -6.22 -2.59 18.05
N GLN A 95 -5.13 -2.46 17.28
CA GLN A 95 -4.92 -1.31 16.38
C GLN A 95 -5.83 -1.39 15.16
N LEU A 96 -6.06 -2.60 14.64
CA LEU A 96 -6.93 -2.86 13.51
C LEU A 96 -8.42 -2.80 13.89
N VAL A 97 -8.78 -3.12 15.13
CA VAL A 97 -10.18 -3.07 15.62
C VAL A 97 -10.70 -1.62 15.71
N LYS A 98 -9.84 -0.63 16.01
CA LYS A 98 -10.23 0.80 15.99
C LYS A 98 -10.75 1.28 14.63
N LEU A 99 -10.38 0.60 13.54
CA LEU A 99 -10.91 0.86 12.19
C LEU A 99 -12.39 0.53 12.08
N GLN A 100 -12.84 -0.52 12.76
CA GLN A 100 -14.18 -1.06 12.62
C GLN A 100 -15.23 -0.21 13.36
N SER A 101 -14.83 0.50 14.42
CA SER A 101 -15.75 1.28 15.26
C SER A 101 -16.26 2.57 14.61
N HIS A 102 -15.65 3.04 13.50
CA HIS A 102 -16.01 4.31 12.86
C HIS A 102 -16.98 4.17 11.68
N GLY A 103 -17.54 2.99 11.43
CA GLY A 103 -18.47 2.77 10.31
C GLY A 103 -17.81 2.80 8.93
N LEU A 104 -16.48 2.61 8.89
CA LEU A 104 -15.67 2.76 7.68
C LEU A 104 -15.10 1.43 7.17
N ARG A 105 -15.69 0.34 7.64
CA ARG A 105 -15.34 -1.04 7.27
C ARG A 105 -15.33 -1.25 5.76
N ASP A 106 -16.21 -0.56 5.04
CA ASP A 106 -16.35 -0.69 3.60
C ASP A 106 -15.36 0.19 2.82
N LEU A 107 -14.73 1.17 3.47
CA LEU A 107 -13.81 2.13 2.82
C LEU A 107 -12.34 1.83 3.11
N VAL A 108 -12.05 1.13 4.20
CA VAL A 108 -10.70 0.70 4.57
C VAL A 108 -10.62 -0.82 4.54
N GLN A 109 -9.88 -1.34 3.56
CA GLN A 109 -9.59 -2.77 3.46
C GLN A 109 -8.26 -3.07 4.16
N VAL A 110 -8.29 -3.95 5.15
CA VAL A 110 -7.06 -4.47 5.77
C VAL A 110 -6.70 -5.78 5.10
N VAL A 111 -5.50 -5.85 4.54
CA VAL A 111 -4.93 -7.06 3.96
C VAL A 111 -3.78 -7.50 4.85
N ILE A 112 -3.95 -8.63 5.52
CA ILE A 112 -2.91 -9.24 6.34
C ILE A 112 -2.05 -10.11 5.41
N GLN A 113 -0.75 -9.82 5.34
CA GLN A 113 0.19 -10.62 4.55
C GLN A 113 1.37 -11.10 5.39
N PRO A 114 1.92 -12.30 5.08
CA PRO A 114 3.23 -12.68 5.53
C PRO A 114 4.26 -11.67 5.02
N GLU A 115 5.24 -11.32 5.86
CA GLU A 115 6.28 -10.33 5.58
C GLU A 115 7.11 -10.66 4.31
N GLU A 116 7.17 -11.95 3.97
CA GLU A 116 7.96 -12.52 2.88
C GLU A 116 7.17 -12.77 1.59
N ALA A 117 5.86 -12.52 1.55
CA ALA A 117 5.05 -12.90 0.39
C ALA A 117 5.35 -12.07 -0.88
N GLU A 118 5.60 -12.76 -1.99
CA GLU A 118 5.73 -12.22 -3.36
C GLU A 118 4.47 -11.49 -3.86
N GLY A 119 3.32 -11.71 -3.20
CA GLY A 119 2.03 -11.10 -3.52
C GLY A 119 1.95 -9.58 -3.36
N GLN A 120 3.01 -8.89 -2.92
CA GLN A 120 3.04 -7.43 -2.82
C GLN A 120 3.01 -6.73 -4.20
N ALA A 121 3.55 -7.38 -5.24
CA ALA A 121 3.63 -6.80 -6.60
C ALA A 121 2.27 -6.71 -7.30
N SER A 122 1.37 -7.67 -7.09
CA SER A 122 0.05 -7.69 -7.76
C SER A 122 -0.86 -6.55 -7.29
N PHE A 123 -0.72 -6.12 -6.04
CA PHE A 123 -1.48 -4.99 -5.52
C PHE A 123 -0.90 -3.64 -5.95
N ALA A 124 0.42 -3.54 -6.12
CA ALA A 124 1.04 -2.32 -6.65
C ALA A 124 0.48 -1.94 -8.04
N LEU A 125 0.08 -2.93 -8.85
CA LEU A 125 -0.57 -2.73 -10.14
C LEU A 125 -1.99 -2.14 -10.03
N GLN A 126 -2.64 -2.33 -8.88
CA GLN A 126 -4.02 -1.90 -8.63
C GLN A 126 -4.11 -0.59 -7.85
N GLY A 127 -3.01 -0.12 -7.27
CA GLY A 127 -2.91 1.16 -6.58
C GLY A 127 -2.92 2.37 -7.51
N ASP A 128 -3.37 3.48 -6.97
CA ASP A 128 -3.26 4.82 -7.56
C ASP A 128 -2.20 5.67 -6.88
N LEU A 129 -1.87 5.31 -5.63
CA LEU A 129 -0.92 5.98 -4.77
C LEU A 129 -0.31 4.98 -3.78
N LEU A 130 0.99 5.11 -3.51
CA LEU A 130 1.65 4.48 -2.37
C LEU A 130 1.81 5.53 -1.26
N PHE A 131 1.21 5.29 -0.11
CA PHE A 131 1.38 6.10 1.08
C PHE A 131 2.33 5.42 2.06
N LEU A 132 3.46 6.06 2.36
CA LEU A 132 4.45 5.58 3.31
C LEU A 132 4.41 6.43 4.58
N PRO A 133 3.68 6.01 5.63
CA PRO A 133 3.50 6.77 6.87
C PRO A 133 4.73 6.73 7.81
N TRP A 134 5.86 6.19 7.33
CA TRP A 134 7.03 5.91 8.16
C TRP A 134 8.06 7.03 8.15
N LEU A 135 8.84 7.16 9.21
CA LEU A 135 10.03 8.01 9.20
C LEU A 135 11.29 7.26 8.73
N HIS A 136 11.39 5.96 9.03
CA HIS A 136 12.53 5.13 8.64
C HIS A 136 12.50 4.67 7.18
N LYS A 137 13.70 4.35 6.67
CA LYS A 137 13.91 3.91 5.28
C LYS A 137 13.36 2.50 5.06
N ARG A 138 12.46 2.35 4.08
CA ARG A 138 12.02 1.05 3.58
C ARG A 138 12.05 1.00 2.07
N THR A 139 13.25 0.76 1.56
CA THR A 139 13.60 0.82 0.15
C THR A 139 12.80 -0.14 -0.72
N ARG A 140 12.39 -1.30 -0.20
CA ARG A 140 11.60 -2.30 -0.94
C ARG A 140 10.30 -1.72 -1.50
N TRP A 141 9.50 -1.04 -0.67
CA TRP A 141 8.23 -0.45 -1.09
C TRP A 141 8.42 0.70 -2.08
N ILE A 142 9.45 1.51 -1.87
CA ILE A 142 9.82 2.59 -2.79
C ILE A 142 10.19 2.02 -4.16
N ARG A 143 11.11 1.05 -4.21
CA ARG A 143 11.53 0.42 -5.47
C ARG A 143 10.34 -0.20 -6.19
N MET A 144 9.53 -0.98 -5.49
CA MET A 144 8.32 -1.59 -6.03
C MET A 144 7.37 -0.54 -6.63
N ALA A 145 7.07 0.54 -5.90
CA ALA A 145 6.22 1.61 -6.43
C ALA A 145 6.79 2.25 -7.69
N LEU A 146 8.08 2.59 -7.70
CA LEU A 146 8.72 3.20 -8.86
C LEU A 146 8.71 2.27 -10.08
N THR A 147 8.98 0.97 -9.91
CA THR A 147 8.91 -0.04 -11.00
C THR A 147 7.53 -0.10 -11.64
N HIS A 148 6.46 0.13 -10.86
CA HIS A 148 5.08 0.11 -11.34
C HIS A 148 4.52 1.50 -11.66
N GLY A 149 5.35 2.54 -11.60
CA GLY A 149 4.91 3.91 -11.87
C GLY A 149 3.92 4.45 -10.85
N LEU A 150 3.93 3.93 -9.63
CA LEU A 150 3.03 4.32 -8.55
C LEU A 150 3.59 5.55 -7.85
N PRO A 151 2.87 6.70 -7.84
CA PRO A 151 3.28 7.88 -7.11
C PRO A 151 3.40 7.59 -5.61
N ILE A 152 4.32 8.27 -4.94
CA ILE A 152 4.60 8.04 -3.52
C ILE A 152 4.26 9.29 -2.71
N VAL A 153 3.52 9.14 -1.62
CA VAL A 153 3.30 10.21 -0.65
C VAL A 153 3.93 9.80 0.66
N THR A 154 4.75 10.67 1.23
CA THR A 154 5.51 10.33 2.42
C THR A 154 6.08 11.53 3.15
N PHE A 155 6.77 11.31 4.27
CA PHE A 155 7.49 12.38 4.97
C PHE A 155 8.69 12.87 4.18
N ASP A 156 8.93 14.17 4.25
CA ASP A 156 10.19 14.77 3.85
C ASP A 156 11.30 14.26 4.79
N SER A 157 12.29 13.58 4.22
CA SER A 157 13.47 13.18 4.98
C SER A 157 14.70 13.08 4.09
N PRO A 158 15.90 13.44 4.61
CA PRO A 158 17.15 13.34 3.85
C PRO A 158 17.43 11.93 3.33
N THR A 159 16.98 10.92 4.05
CA THR A 159 17.16 9.52 3.66
C THR A 159 16.33 9.15 2.43
N ARG A 160 15.18 9.81 2.25
CA ARG A 160 14.23 9.56 1.14
C ARG A 160 14.57 10.37 -0.10
N SER A 161 15.13 11.58 0.04
CA SER A 161 15.54 12.42 -1.10
C SER A 161 16.61 11.76 -1.99
N THR A 162 17.36 10.79 -1.46
CA THR A 162 18.28 9.98 -2.28
C THR A 162 17.56 9.08 -3.30
N LEU A 163 16.34 8.63 -2.99
CA LEU A 163 15.56 7.71 -3.83
C LEU A 163 14.41 8.40 -4.55
N LEU A 164 13.84 9.44 -3.94
CA LEU A 164 12.65 10.14 -4.38
C LEU A 164 12.95 11.60 -4.65
N ASP A 165 12.23 12.18 -5.59
CA ASP A 165 12.20 13.61 -5.90
C ASP A 165 10.77 14.05 -6.19
N ASP A 166 10.54 15.35 -6.35
CA ASP A 166 9.23 15.94 -6.60
C ASP A 166 8.59 15.50 -7.94
N SER A 167 9.35 14.82 -8.81
CA SER A 167 8.80 14.28 -10.05
C SER A 167 7.99 13.00 -9.81
N CYS A 168 8.26 12.27 -8.72
CA CYS A 168 7.69 10.95 -8.46
C CYS A 168 7.02 10.83 -7.08
N ALA A 169 7.26 11.79 -6.19
CA ALA A 169 6.73 11.79 -4.85
C ALA A 169 6.20 13.17 -4.42
N MET A 170 5.31 13.15 -3.43
CA MET A 170 4.91 14.33 -2.67
C MET A 170 5.36 14.15 -1.23
N PHE A 171 5.93 15.20 -0.66
CA PHE A 171 6.52 15.17 0.67
C PHE A 171 5.68 15.98 1.67
N VAL A 172 5.56 15.46 2.88
CA VAL A 172 4.93 16.13 4.02
C VAL A 172 6.02 16.42 5.06
N PRO A 173 6.15 17.66 5.56
CA PRO A 173 7.08 17.95 6.64
C PRO A 173 6.69 17.18 7.92
N VAL A 174 7.69 16.84 8.73
CA VAL A 174 7.43 16.18 10.01
C VAL A 174 6.94 17.21 11.03
N GLU A 175 5.65 17.19 11.33
CA GLU A 175 5.02 18.08 12.30
C GLU A 175 4.35 17.29 13.45
N SER A 176 3.39 17.88 14.16
CA SER A 176 2.53 17.11 15.05
C SER A 176 1.77 16.03 14.28
N ARG A 177 1.35 14.96 14.99
CA ARG A 177 0.63 13.84 14.38
C ARG A 177 -0.65 14.30 13.65
N GLU A 178 -1.38 15.22 14.26
CA GLU A 178 -2.64 15.73 13.72
C GLU A 178 -2.43 16.59 12.47
N GLN A 179 -1.43 17.48 12.50
CA GLN A 179 -1.05 18.29 11.34
C GLN A 179 -0.52 17.42 10.19
N SER A 180 0.33 16.44 10.50
CA SER A 180 0.84 15.49 9.52
C SER A 180 -0.29 14.69 8.88
N ALA A 181 -1.27 14.22 9.68
CA ALA A 181 -2.44 13.51 9.17
C ALA A 181 -3.29 14.38 8.24
N GLU A 182 -3.48 15.66 8.57
CA GLU A 182 -4.20 16.61 7.72
C GLU A 182 -3.44 16.87 6.42
N ALA A 183 -2.13 17.12 6.48
CA ALA A 183 -1.30 17.35 5.30
C ALA A 183 -1.29 16.15 4.33
N PHE A 184 -1.25 14.92 4.86
CA PHE A 184 -1.43 13.72 4.03
C PHE A 184 -2.82 13.68 3.39
N ALA A 185 -3.87 13.98 4.14
CA ALA A 185 -5.24 14.02 3.63
C ALA A 185 -5.45 15.09 2.55
N ASP A 186 -4.81 16.26 2.69
CA ASP A 186 -4.76 17.32 1.68
C ASP A 186 -4.16 16.82 0.37
N ILE A 187 -3.01 16.15 0.42
CA ILE A 187 -2.36 15.57 -0.76
C ILE A 187 -3.26 14.49 -1.39
N PHE A 188 -3.90 13.64 -0.60
CA PHE A 188 -4.83 12.63 -1.12
C PHE A 188 -6.00 13.27 -1.85
N ARG A 189 -6.60 14.35 -1.29
CA ARG A 189 -7.65 15.12 -1.95
C ARG A 189 -7.16 15.72 -3.27
N MET A 190 -5.99 16.36 -3.25
CA MET A 190 -5.41 16.96 -4.45
C MET A 190 -5.24 15.91 -5.56
N LEU A 191 -4.61 14.78 -5.26
CA LEU A 191 -4.36 13.72 -6.25
C LEU A 191 -5.64 12.99 -6.69
N PHE A 192 -6.67 12.97 -5.84
CA PHE A 192 -7.98 12.44 -6.19
C PHE A 192 -8.73 13.35 -7.19
N PHE A 193 -8.66 14.66 -7.01
CA PHE A 193 -9.37 15.64 -7.85
C PHE A 193 -8.57 16.11 -9.06
N ASP A 194 -7.24 15.96 -9.05
CA ASP A 194 -6.34 16.32 -10.15
C ASP A 194 -5.67 15.07 -10.77
N PRO A 195 -6.33 14.42 -11.75
CA PRO A 195 -5.74 13.29 -12.47
C PRO A 195 -4.52 13.69 -13.31
N GLY A 196 -4.37 14.97 -13.67
CA GLY A 196 -3.21 15.47 -14.41
C GLY A 196 -1.95 15.45 -13.56
N ALA A 197 -2.05 15.95 -12.32
CA ALA A 197 -0.98 15.84 -11.33
C ALA A 197 -0.63 14.38 -11.04
N GLN A 198 -1.63 13.51 -10.87
CA GLN A 198 -1.41 12.08 -10.67
C GLN A 198 -0.67 11.44 -11.85
N GLN A 199 -1.06 11.75 -13.08
CA GLN A 199 -0.42 11.22 -14.29
C GLN A 199 1.02 11.76 -14.46
N ALA A 200 1.27 13.01 -14.07
CA ALA A 200 2.61 13.57 -14.05
C ALA A 200 3.53 12.79 -13.10
N LEU A 201 3.08 12.55 -11.86
CA LEU A 201 3.82 11.77 -10.87
C LEU A 201 4.02 10.32 -11.32
N LYS A 202 3.00 9.69 -11.92
CA LYS A 202 3.11 8.32 -12.48
C LYS A 202 4.23 8.23 -13.51
N ARG A 203 4.32 9.21 -14.41
CA ARG A 203 5.39 9.30 -15.41
C ARG A 203 6.76 9.58 -14.79
N GLY A 204 6.83 10.37 -13.72
CA GLY A 204 8.10 10.59 -13.01
C GLY A 204 8.57 9.34 -12.28
N ALA A 205 7.67 8.60 -11.63
CA ALA A 205 7.98 7.35 -10.96
C ALA A 205 8.60 6.31 -11.91
N LEU A 206 8.02 6.13 -13.10
CA LEU A 206 8.58 5.24 -14.14
C LEU A 206 9.96 5.71 -14.63
N ARG A 207 10.17 7.02 -14.78
CA ARG A 207 11.45 7.59 -15.23
C ARG A 207 12.54 7.48 -14.16
N ARG A 208 12.17 7.56 -12.89
CA ARG A 208 13.08 7.47 -11.75
C ARG A 208 13.61 6.05 -11.59
N TYR A 209 12.80 5.03 -11.87
CA TYR A 209 13.25 3.65 -11.85
C TYR A 209 14.15 3.37 -13.05
N LYS A 210 15.47 3.40 -12.83
CA LYS A 210 16.44 2.76 -13.72
C LYS A 210 16.82 1.43 -13.08
N PRO A 211 16.46 0.28 -13.68
CA PRO A 211 17.01 -0.99 -13.21
C PRO A 211 18.54 -0.85 -13.28
N GLU A 212 19.24 -1.21 -12.19
CA GLU A 212 20.69 -1.27 -12.25
C GLU A 212 21.07 -2.21 -13.42
N PRO A 213 22.01 -1.81 -14.29
CA PRO A 213 22.49 -2.73 -15.31
C PRO A 213 23.04 -3.94 -14.57
N VAL A 214 22.47 -5.11 -14.86
CA VAL A 214 22.97 -6.40 -14.37
C VAL A 214 24.44 -6.41 -14.77
N GLN A 215 25.35 -6.28 -13.79
CA GLN A 215 26.77 -6.49 -14.01
C GLN A 215 26.91 -7.94 -14.44
N SER A 216 26.93 -8.14 -15.75
CA SER A 216 27.17 -9.43 -16.36
C SER A 216 28.60 -9.75 -15.97
N GLY A 217 28.77 -10.66 -15.01
CA GLY A 217 30.06 -11.17 -14.59
C GLY A 217 30.71 -11.93 -15.74
N GLY A 218 31.26 -11.19 -16.70
CA GLY A 218 32.07 -11.67 -17.81
C GLY A 218 33.53 -11.41 -17.52
N GLY A 219 34.07 -12.03 -16.47
CA GLY A 219 35.50 -12.12 -16.25
C GLY A 219 36.09 -13.13 -17.23
N LEU A 220 36.46 -12.68 -18.43
CA LEU A 220 37.30 -13.43 -19.36
C LEU A 220 38.73 -12.93 -19.17
N ILE A 221 39.47 -13.61 -18.30
CA ILE A 221 40.92 -13.41 -18.17
C ILE A 221 41.57 -14.10 -19.37
N LEU A 222 42.01 -13.32 -20.36
CA LEU A 222 42.98 -13.77 -21.35
C LEU A 222 44.39 -13.51 -20.78
N THR A 223 44.97 -14.51 -20.12
CA THR A 223 46.42 -14.54 -19.92
C THR A 223 47.08 -14.98 -21.22
N SER A 224 47.65 -14.04 -21.97
CA SER A 224 48.61 -14.39 -23.03
C SER A 224 49.94 -14.77 -22.37
N ALA A 225 50.33 -16.03 -22.51
CA ALA A 225 51.71 -16.44 -22.33
C ALA A 225 52.49 -16.07 -23.59
N ALA A 226 53.54 -15.27 -23.42
CA ALA A 226 54.67 -15.16 -24.34
C ALA A 226 55.90 -14.74 -23.53
#